data_AF-A0A1A2ZHN0-F1
#
_entry.id   AF-A0A1A2ZHN0-F1
#
_cell.length_a   1.000
_cell.length_b   1.000
_cell.length_c   1.000
_cell.angle_alpha   90.00
_cell.angle_beta   90.00
_cell.angle_gamma   90.00
#
_symmetry.space_group_name_H-M   'P 1'
#
loop_
_entity.id
_entity.type
_entity.pdbx_description
1 polymer ?
#
loop_
_entity_poly.entity_id
_entity_poly.type
_entity_poly.pdbx_seq_one_letter_code
_entity_poly.pdbx_strand_id
1 'polypeptide(L)'
;MATASLHSASRYHRDQQIATAGSVVFLIVVVAVSTWMLYRWTTGQPVSTESAAIPLSSTSAPSVRKTMGAWLAESERSINDLVAARNNIAAAAAEHDIAGTGAACQNAVGAVANLHRQLPSPEPVLTNALQRAAVNYDLGLPYCISATQSHDGPDLARAASYISQGDAAMRTAFHILGQDSGTAPRNLRMLIV
;
A
#
# COMPACT_ATOMS: atom_id res chain seq x y z
N MET A 1 -46.93 35.46 -37.07
CA MET A 1 -47.59 34.65 -36.02
C MET A 1 -46.50 33.94 -35.23
N ALA A 2 -46.22 34.42 -34.02
CA ALA A 2 -45.53 33.69 -32.95
C ALA A 2 -46.54 32.65 -32.38
N THR A 3 -46.17 31.49 -31.83
CA THR A 3 -45.45 31.26 -30.56
C THR A 3 -45.17 29.75 -30.43
N ALA A 4 -44.02 29.36 -29.83
CA ALA A 4 -43.87 28.20 -28.95
C ALA A 4 -42.39 27.97 -28.60
N SER A 5 -41.89 28.70 -27.61
CA SER A 5 -40.59 28.45 -26.99
C SER A 5 -40.71 28.78 -25.51
N LEU A 6 -41.18 27.83 -24.69
CA LEU A 6 -41.27 28.00 -23.23
C LEU A 6 -41.55 26.66 -22.52
N HIS A 7 -40.63 25.70 -22.65
CA HIS A 7 -40.68 24.49 -21.79
C HIS A 7 -39.32 23.95 -21.31
N SER A 8 -38.19 24.59 -21.63
CA SER A 8 -36.86 24.09 -21.23
C SER A 8 -36.30 24.72 -19.94
N ALA A 9 -36.79 25.87 -19.48
CA ALA A 9 -36.19 26.60 -18.36
C ALA A 9 -36.48 26.00 -16.97
N SER A 10 -37.43 25.07 -16.84
CA SER A 10 -37.87 24.55 -15.53
C SER A 10 -36.98 23.42 -14.97
N ARG A 11 -36.24 22.68 -15.80
CA ARG A 11 -35.44 21.54 -15.31
C ARG A 11 -34.08 21.94 -14.75
N TYR A 12 -33.52 23.05 -15.22
CA TYR A 12 -32.16 23.47 -14.85
C TYR A 12 -32.04 23.94 -13.39
N HIS A 13 -33.15 24.39 -12.77
CA HIS A 13 -33.11 24.89 -11.40
C HIS A 13 -33.18 23.78 -10.32
N ARG A 14 -33.67 22.57 -10.67
CA ARG A 14 -33.83 21.47 -9.70
C ARG A 14 -32.52 20.77 -9.36
N ASP A 15 -31.58 20.70 -10.29
CA ASP A 15 -30.28 20.03 -10.06
C ASP A 15 -29.33 20.83 -9.18
N GLN A 16 -29.57 22.14 -9.02
CA GLN A 16 -28.72 23.00 -8.19
C GLN A 16 -29.04 22.95 -6.69
N GLN A 17 -30.17 22.36 -6.29
CA GLN A 17 -30.57 22.26 -4.88
C GLN A 17 -30.10 20.97 -4.17
N ILE A 18 -29.52 20.02 -4.90
CA ILE A 18 -29.00 18.77 -4.30
C ILE A 18 -27.50 18.90 -3.93
N ALA A 19 -26.81 19.92 -4.48
CA ALA A 19 -25.37 20.10 -4.26
C ALA A 19 -24.98 20.77 -2.93
N THR A 20 -25.92 21.31 -2.15
CA THR A 20 -25.61 22.08 -0.93
C THR A 20 -25.98 21.39 0.39
N ALA A 21 -26.63 20.23 0.37
CA ALA A 21 -26.98 19.50 1.60
C ALA A 21 -25.91 18.50 2.08
N GLY A 22 -25.00 18.05 1.20
CA GLY A 22 -23.96 17.06 1.55
C GLY A 22 -22.79 17.61 2.38
N SER A 23 -22.56 18.93 2.33
CA SER A 23 -21.36 19.54 2.92
C SER A 23 -21.38 19.63 4.44
N VAL A 24 -22.56 19.67 5.07
CA VAL A 24 -22.67 19.82 6.54
C VAL A 24 -22.47 18.47 7.25
N VAL A 25 -22.98 17.38 6.67
CA VAL A 25 -22.83 16.03 7.24
C VAL A 25 -21.36 15.60 7.23
N PHE A 26 -20.62 15.90 6.16
CA PHE A 26 -19.21 15.57 6.06
C PHE A 26 -18.36 16.27 7.15
N LEU A 27 -18.66 17.54 7.46
CA LEU A 27 -17.95 18.27 8.52
C LEU A 27 -18.20 17.69 9.92
N ILE A 28 -19.44 17.24 10.20
CA ILE A 28 -19.76 16.59 11.49
C ILE A 28 -18.99 15.26 11.64
N VAL A 29 -18.91 14.45 10.58
CA VAL A 29 -18.17 13.18 10.60
C VAL A 29 -16.67 13.43 10.80
N VAL A 30 -16.09 14.42 10.13
CA VAL A 30 -14.67 14.75 10.28
C VAL A 30 -14.33 15.22 11.71
N VAL A 31 -15.20 16.05 12.32
CA VAL A 31 -14.99 16.51 13.71
C VAL A 31 -15.13 15.35 14.71
N ALA A 32 -16.09 14.44 14.52
CA ALA A 32 -16.29 13.27 15.37
C ALA A 32 -15.10 12.28 15.30
N VAL A 33 -14.57 12.01 14.11
CA VAL A 33 -13.42 11.11 13.93
C VAL A 33 -12.14 11.73 14.52
N SER A 34 -11.95 13.04 14.35
CA SER A 34 -10.77 13.75 14.87
C SER A 34 -10.74 13.79 16.40
N THR A 35 -11.90 13.99 17.03
CA THR A 35 -12.01 13.97 18.50
C THR A 35 -11.80 12.56 19.06
N TRP A 36 -12.24 11.51 18.36
CA TRP A 36 -12.06 10.13 18.82
C TRP A 36 -10.61 9.64 18.73
N MET A 37 -9.87 10.07 17.69
CA MET A 37 -8.43 9.78 17.55
C MET A 37 -7.58 10.44 18.66
N LEU A 38 -7.91 11.68 19.03
CA LEU A 38 -7.21 12.38 20.11
C LEU A 38 -7.50 11.76 21.48
N TYR A 39 -8.73 11.30 21.73
CA TYR A 39 -9.10 10.69 23.02
C TYR A 39 -8.43 9.34 23.27
N ARG A 40 -8.18 8.54 22.22
CA ARG A 40 -7.44 7.28 22.32
C ARG A 40 -5.97 7.46 22.65
N TRP A 41 -5.36 8.57 22.26
CA TRP A 41 -3.95 8.83 22.53
C TRP A 41 -3.73 9.31 23.97
N THR A 42 -4.68 10.03 24.56
CA THR A 42 -4.51 10.64 25.90
C THR A 42 -4.80 9.70 27.08
N THR A 43 -5.27 8.48 26.85
CA THR A 43 -5.65 7.54 27.93
C THR A 43 -4.70 6.35 28.12
N GLY A 44 -3.58 6.30 27.38
CA GLY A 44 -2.61 5.22 27.50
C GLY A 44 -1.26 5.65 28.09
N GLN A 45 -1.07 5.41 29.40
CA GLN A 45 0.17 5.16 30.18
C GLN A 45 0.34 6.06 31.42
N PRO A 46 1.02 5.61 32.50
CA PRO A 46 1.33 4.23 32.93
C PRO A 46 1.12 3.99 34.46
N VAL A 47 0.94 2.74 34.87
CA VAL A 47 1.29 2.32 36.25
C VAL A 47 2.54 1.47 36.15
N SER A 48 3.66 2.04 36.61
CA SER A 48 4.90 1.33 36.86
C SER A 48 4.73 0.43 38.07
N THR A 49 4.90 -0.88 37.89
CA THR A 49 5.17 -1.79 39.00
C THR A 49 6.58 -2.31 38.85
N GLU A 50 7.42 -1.86 39.79
CA GLU A 50 8.73 -2.40 40.13
C GLU A 50 8.72 -3.93 40.12
N SER A 51 9.56 -4.54 39.28
CA SER A 51 9.89 -5.96 39.37
C SER A 51 11.39 -6.14 39.27
N ALA A 52 11.93 -6.82 40.28
CA ALA A 52 13.32 -6.93 40.62
C ALA A 52 14.21 -7.41 39.47
N ALA A 53 15.42 -6.85 39.44
CA ALA A 53 16.50 -7.24 38.57
C ALA A 53 16.88 -8.72 38.74
N ILE A 54 16.90 -9.46 37.63
CA ILE A 54 17.80 -10.59 37.42
C ILE A 54 18.66 -10.21 36.21
N PRO A 55 19.97 -9.94 36.36
CA PRO A 55 20.83 -9.75 35.20
C PRO A 55 21.06 -11.12 34.55
N LEU A 56 20.13 -11.53 33.68
CA LEU A 56 20.40 -12.55 32.69
C LEU A 56 21.42 -11.94 31.72
N SER A 57 22.67 -12.35 31.90
CA SER A 57 23.77 -12.12 30.97
C SER A 57 23.31 -12.56 29.59
N SER A 58 22.84 -11.60 28.82
CA SER A 58 22.50 -11.78 27.42
C SER A 58 23.82 -11.83 26.69
N THR A 59 24.37 -13.04 26.53
CA THR A 59 25.43 -13.31 25.56
C THR A 59 24.88 -12.94 24.19
N SER A 60 25.08 -11.68 23.81
CA SER A 60 24.88 -11.21 22.45
C SER A 60 25.98 -11.89 21.62
N ALA A 61 25.62 -13.02 21.01
CA ALA A 61 26.37 -13.49 19.86
C ALA A 61 26.47 -12.32 18.86
N PRO A 62 27.64 -12.06 18.25
CA PRO A 62 27.76 -11.00 17.27
C PRO A 62 26.84 -11.33 16.10
N SER A 63 25.68 -10.65 16.03
CA SER A 63 24.89 -10.66 14.82
C SER A 63 25.75 -9.99 13.76
N VAL A 64 26.17 -10.75 12.76
CA VAL A 64 26.83 -10.21 11.59
C VAL A 64 25.83 -9.25 10.94
N ARG A 65 25.94 -7.96 11.26
CA ARG A 65 25.13 -6.92 10.61
C ARG A 65 25.53 -6.94 9.14
N LYS A 66 24.64 -7.47 8.29
CA LYS A 66 24.79 -7.33 6.84
C LYS A 66 24.85 -5.83 6.53
N THR A 67 25.78 -5.44 5.66
CA THR A 67 25.79 -4.09 5.11
C THR A 67 24.61 -3.91 4.18
N MET A 68 24.19 -2.67 3.96
CA MET A 68 23.09 -2.36 3.04
C MET A 68 23.36 -2.92 1.63
N GLY A 69 24.59 -2.77 1.13
CA GLY A 69 24.97 -3.31 -0.18
C GLY A 69 24.90 -4.83 -0.26
N ALA A 70 25.33 -5.55 0.77
CA ALA A 70 25.25 -7.02 0.79
C ALA A 70 23.80 -7.52 0.90
N TRP A 71 22.96 -6.81 1.66
CA TRP A 71 21.53 -7.11 1.72
C TRP A 71 20.83 -6.84 0.39
N LEU A 72 21.12 -5.71 -0.25
CA LEU A 72 20.50 -5.34 -1.52
C LEU A 72 20.87 -6.32 -2.63
N ALA A 73 22.14 -6.72 -2.73
CA ALA A 73 22.58 -7.71 -3.73
C ALA A 73 21.86 -9.06 -3.59
N GLU A 74 21.54 -9.49 -2.36
CA GLU A 74 20.76 -10.71 -2.11
C GLU A 74 19.27 -10.51 -2.40
N SER A 75 18.74 -9.32 -2.12
CA SER A 75 17.30 -9.02 -2.17
C SER A 75 16.81 -8.52 -3.52
N GLU A 76 17.72 -8.04 -4.37
CA GLU A 76 17.42 -7.40 -5.66
C GLU A 76 16.50 -8.25 -6.53
N ARG A 77 16.78 -9.56 -6.63
CA ARG A 77 15.92 -10.48 -7.40
C ARG A 77 14.50 -10.51 -6.85
N SER A 78 14.32 -10.70 -5.53
CA SER A 78 12.98 -10.73 -4.91
C SER A 78 12.21 -9.42 -5.12
N ILE A 79 12.90 -8.28 -5.04
CA ILE A 79 12.31 -6.96 -5.25
C ILE A 79 11.88 -6.79 -6.71
N ASN A 80 12.75 -7.15 -7.66
CA ASN A 80 12.46 -7.08 -9.09
C ASN A 80 11.34 -8.04 -9.51
N ASP A 81 11.30 -9.25 -8.96
CA ASP A 81 10.22 -10.22 -9.21
C ASP A 81 8.87 -9.66 -8.76
N LEU A 82 8.82 -8.96 -7.62
CA LEU A 82 7.60 -8.32 -7.14
C LEU A 82 7.15 -7.16 -8.03
N VAL A 83 8.09 -6.34 -8.50
CA VAL A 83 7.80 -5.26 -9.47
C VAL A 83 7.25 -5.85 -10.78
N ALA A 84 7.89 -6.90 -11.30
CA ALA A 84 7.43 -7.58 -12.51
C ALA A 84 6.03 -8.17 -12.33
N ALA A 85 5.76 -8.84 -11.21
CA ALA A 85 4.45 -9.42 -10.91
C ALA A 85 3.36 -8.35 -10.85
N ARG A 86 3.63 -7.23 -10.19
CA ARG A 86 2.73 -6.06 -10.15
C ARG A 86 2.44 -5.52 -11.55
N ASN A 87 3.47 -5.35 -12.37
CA ASN A 87 3.32 -4.82 -13.73
C ASN A 87 2.47 -5.77 -14.61
N ASN A 88 2.62 -7.09 -14.43
CA ASN A 88 1.78 -8.08 -15.12
C ASN A 88 0.30 -7.99 -14.71
N ILE A 89 0.02 -7.80 -13.41
CA ILE A 89 -1.35 -7.58 -12.93
C ILE A 89 -1.94 -6.31 -13.58
N ALA A 90 -1.19 -5.22 -13.56
CA ALA A 90 -1.64 -3.95 -14.12
C ALA A 90 -1.87 -4.02 -15.64
N ALA A 91 -0.99 -4.70 -16.37
CA ALA A 91 -1.12 -4.90 -17.81
C ALA A 91 -2.38 -5.70 -18.16
N ALA A 92 -2.57 -6.86 -17.54
CA ALA A 92 -3.76 -7.69 -17.77
C ALA A 92 -5.06 -6.96 -17.41
N ALA A 93 -5.06 -6.21 -16.30
CA ALA A 93 -6.22 -5.41 -15.89
C ALA A 93 -6.54 -4.29 -16.88
N ALA A 94 -5.52 -3.64 -17.45
CA ALA A 94 -5.68 -2.58 -18.44
C ALA A 94 -6.23 -3.10 -19.79
N GLU A 95 -5.96 -4.35 -20.13
CA GLU A 95 -6.51 -5.04 -21.29
C GLU A 95 -7.92 -5.61 -21.05
N HIS A 96 -8.47 -5.41 -19.85
CA HIS A 96 -9.72 -6.04 -19.39
C HIS A 96 -9.69 -7.59 -19.43
N ASP A 97 -8.49 -8.18 -19.39
CA ASP A 97 -8.30 -9.62 -19.33
C ASP A 97 -8.48 -10.11 -17.89
N ILE A 98 -9.71 -10.47 -17.53
CA ILE A 98 -10.05 -10.95 -16.18
C ILE A 98 -9.31 -12.26 -15.86
N ALA A 99 -9.18 -13.17 -16.84
CA ALA A 99 -8.50 -14.44 -16.64
C ALA A 99 -6.99 -14.24 -16.47
N GLY A 100 -6.38 -13.42 -17.33
CA GLY A 100 -4.98 -13.01 -17.23
C GLY A 100 -4.67 -12.28 -15.92
N THR A 101 -5.58 -11.42 -15.46
CA THR A 101 -5.46 -10.74 -14.16
C THR A 101 -5.40 -11.75 -13.01
N GLY A 102 -6.29 -12.74 -13.01
CA GLY A 102 -6.30 -13.80 -12.01
C GLY A 102 -5.01 -14.63 -11.99
N ALA A 103 -4.52 -15.01 -13.18
CA ALA A 103 -3.25 -15.71 -13.32
C ALA A 103 -2.05 -14.87 -12.85
N ALA A 104 -2.02 -13.58 -13.19
CA ALA A 104 -0.98 -12.66 -12.73
C ALA A 104 -1.00 -12.51 -11.20
N CYS A 105 -2.18 -12.40 -10.59
CA CYS A 105 -2.32 -12.36 -9.13
C CYS A 105 -1.86 -13.66 -8.46
N GLN A 106 -2.16 -14.83 -9.04
CA GLN A 106 -1.65 -16.11 -8.54
C GLN A 106 -0.11 -16.17 -8.58
N ASN A 107 0.49 -15.71 -9.68
CA ASN A 107 1.94 -15.67 -9.83
C ASN A 107 2.62 -14.70 -8.85
N ALA A 108 1.94 -13.60 -8.50
CA ALA A 108 2.46 -12.61 -7.56
C ALA A 108 2.61 -13.13 -6.13
N VAL A 109 1.85 -14.16 -5.72
CA VAL A 109 1.95 -14.75 -4.37
C VAL A 109 3.37 -15.22 -4.08
N GLY A 110 4.02 -15.86 -5.06
CA GLY A 110 5.41 -16.32 -4.92
C GLY A 110 6.39 -15.16 -4.75
N ALA A 111 6.20 -14.07 -5.50
CA ALA A 111 7.05 -12.88 -5.40
C ALA A 111 6.93 -12.19 -4.04
N VAL A 112 5.73 -12.08 -3.48
CA VAL A 112 5.51 -11.53 -2.12
C VAL A 112 6.16 -12.41 -1.06
N ALA A 113 6.00 -13.73 -1.16
CA ALA A 113 6.67 -14.67 -0.27
C ALA A 113 8.21 -14.58 -0.37
N ASN A 114 8.75 -14.33 -1.57
CA ASN A 114 10.19 -14.11 -1.77
C ASN A 114 10.66 -12.82 -1.11
N LEU A 115 9.86 -11.74 -1.17
CA LEU A 115 10.18 -10.49 -0.49
C LEU A 115 10.22 -10.68 1.04
N HIS A 116 9.23 -11.37 1.62
CA HIS A 116 9.21 -11.64 3.07
C HIS A 116 10.48 -12.33 3.56
N ARG A 117 11.02 -13.28 2.78
CA ARG A 117 12.26 -13.99 3.14
C ARG A 117 13.51 -13.10 3.15
N GLN A 118 13.46 -11.95 2.48
CA GLN A 118 14.55 -10.99 2.46
C GLN A 118 14.47 -9.97 3.59
N LEU A 119 13.36 -9.92 4.33
CA LEU A 119 13.21 -9.01 5.46
C LEU A 119 13.75 -9.63 6.76
N PRO A 120 14.30 -8.81 7.69
CA PRO A 120 14.44 -7.36 7.62
C PRO A 120 15.67 -6.89 6.81
N SER A 121 15.61 -5.65 6.31
CA SER A 121 16.78 -4.95 5.78
C SER A 121 17.61 -4.33 6.92
N PRO A 122 18.89 -3.96 6.69
CA PRO A 122 19.70 -3.27 7.68
C PRO A 122 19.16 -1.87 8.08
N GLU A 123 18.33 -1.27 7.23
CA GLU A 123 17.73 0.04 7.45
C GLU A 123 16.27 -0.12 7.94
N PRO A 124 15.92 0.32 9.17
CA PRO A 124 14.60 0.09 9.73
C PRO A 124 13.44 0.74 8.95
N VAL A 125 13.64 1.93 8.38
CA VAL A 125 12.59 2.66 7.65
C VAL A 125 12.22 1.91 6.35
N LEU A 126 13.21 1.36 5.65
CA LEU A 126 13.06 0.53 4.46
C LEU A 126 12.38 -0.78 4.81
N THR A 127 12.79 -1.42 5.91
CA THR A 127 12.13 -2.63 6.43
C THR A 127 10.64 -2.37 6.63
N ASN A 128 10.28 -1.25 7.27
CA ASN A 128 8.88 -0.89 7.49
C ASN A 128 8.12 -0.64 6.17
N ALA A 129 8.75 0.02 5.20
CA ALA A 129 8.13 0.27 3.89
C ALA A 129 7.89 -1.03 3.10
N LEU A 130 8.89 -1.91 3.03
CA LEU A 130 8.79 -3.20 2.34
C LEU A 130 7.83 -4.16 3.04
N GLN A 131 7.83 -4.20 4.37
CA GLN A 131 6.87 -4.99 5.14
C GLN A 131 5.44 -4.51 4.87
N ARG A 132 5.21 -3.19 4.82
CA ARG A 132 3.90 -2.62 4.50
C ARG A 132 3.47 -2.96 3.08
N ALA A 133 4.39 -2.96 2.12
CA ALA A 133 4.10 -3.42 0.76
C ALA A 133 3.65 -4.89 0.76
N ALA A 134 4.46 -5.77 1.35
CA ALA A 134 4.18 -7.20 1.40
C ALA A 134 2.84 -7.52 2.07
N VAL A 135 2.54 -6.91 3.22
CA VAL A 135 1.25 -7.07 3.92
C VAL A 135 0.06 -6.65 3.06
N ASN A 136 0.17 -5.53 2.33
CA ASN A 136 -0.92 -5.09 1.46
C ASN A 136 -1.13 -6.04 0.27
N TYR A 137 -0.06 -6.56 -0.33
CA TYR A 137 -0.21 -7.58 -1.37
C TYR A 137 -0.78 -8.89 -0.81
N ASP A 138 -0.36 -9.35 0.37
CA ASP A 138 -0.93 -10.53 1.02
C ASP A 138 -2.43 -10.40 1.27
N LEU A 139 -2.91 -9.19 1.58
CA LEU A 139 -4.33 -8.91 1.73
C LEU A 139 -5.05 -8.85 0.38
N GLY A 140 -4.45 -8.22 -0.63
CA GLY A 140 -5.10 -7.96 -1.92
C GLY A 140 -5.15 -9.17 -2.87
N LEU A 141 -4.09 -9.99 -2.91
CA LEU A 141 -3.97 -11.09 -3.87
C LEU A 141 -5.06 -12.16 -3.72
N PRO A 142 -5.45 -12.61 -2.51
CA PRO A 142 -6.56 -13.56 -2.35
C PRO A 142 -7.87 -13.02 -2.92
N TYR A 143 -8.20 -11.75 -2.68
CA TYR A 143 -9.39 -11.11 -3.28
C TYR A 143 -9.27 -11.04 -4.80
N CYS A 144 -8.11 -10.70 -5.34
CA CYS A 144 -7.91 -10.67 -6.80
C CYS A 144 -8.17 -12.06 -7.42
N ILE A 145 -7.59 -13.11 -6.83
CA ILE A 145 -7.71 -14.48 -7.32
C ILE A 145 -9.17 -14.96 -7.23
N SER A 146 -9.83 -14.77 -6.09
CA SER A 146 -11.22 -15.21 -5.94
C SER A 146 -12.16 -14.42 -6.84
N ALA A 147 -12.00 -13.09 -6.92
CA ALA A 147 -12.90 -12.21 -7.64
C ALA A 147 -12.79 -12.36 -9.17
N THR A 148 -11.60 -12.67 -9.69
CA THR A 148 -11.42 -12.98 -11.13
C THR A 148 -12.07 -14.32 -11.51
N GLN A 149 -12.15 -15.28 -10.58
CA GLN A 149 -12.86 -16.54 -10.80
C GLN A 149 -14.38 -16.38 -10.73
N SER A 150 -14.87 -15.63 -9.74
CA SER A 150 -16.31 -15.40 -9.52
C SER A 150 -16.91 -14.23 -10.30
N HIS A 151 -16.06 -13.42 -10.95
CA HIS A 151 -16.44 -12.15 -11.58
C HIS A 151 -17.08 -11.15 -10.60
N ASP A 152 -16.59 -11.14 -9.35
CA ASP A 152 -17.09 -10.28 -8.27
C ASP A 152 -16.46 -8.88 -8.35
N GLY A 153 -17.22 -7.90 -8.85
CA GLY A 153 -16.79 -6.50 -8.95
C GLY A 153 -16.39 -5.86 -7.61
N PRO A 154 -17.21 -5.97 -6.54
CA PRO A 154 -16.85 -5.51 -5.21
C PRO A 154 -15.51 -6.05 -4.67
N ASP A 155 -15.25 -7.34 -4.82
CA ASP A 155 -13.98 -7.94 -4.36
C ASP A 155 -12.79 -7.57 -5.27
N LEU A 156 -13.00 -7.41 -6.59
CA LEU A 156 -12.00 -6.82 -7.48
C LEU A 156 -11.63 -5.39 -7.04
N ALA A 157 -12.61 -4.57 -6.68
CA ALA A 157 -12.36 -3.22 -6.18
C ALA A 157 -11.58 -3.23 -4.86
N ARG A 158 -11.87 -4.19 -3.97
CA ARG A 158 -11.13 -4.38 -2.72
C ARG A 158 -9.69 -4.83 -2.97
N ALA A 159 -9.49 -5.78 -3.88
CA ALA A 159 -8.17 -6.22 -4.31
C ALA A 159 -7.35 -5.04 -4.86
N ALA A 160 -7.93 -4.25 -5.76
CA ALA A 160 -7.28 -3.07 -6.34
C ALA A 160 -6.88 -2.06 -5.27
N SER A 161 -7.72 -1.82 -4.26
CA SER A 161 -7.39 -0.94 -3.13
C SER A 161 -6.14 -1.41 -2.39
N TYR A 162 -6.08 -2.68 -1.99
CA TYR A 162 -4.90 -3.23 -1.29
C TYR A 162 -3.65 -3.24 -2.18
N ILE A 163 -3.76 -3.65 -3.44
CA ILE A 163 -2.64 -3.64 -4.40
C ILE A 163 -2.10 -2.21 -4.57
N SER A 164 -2.96 -1.21 -4.70
CA SER A 164 -2.54 0.20 -4.81
C SER A 164 -1.84 0.74 -3.55
N GLN A 165 -2.24 0.26 -2.37
CA GLN A 165 -1.56 0.59 -1.11
C GLN A 165 -0.18 -0.09 -1.03
N GLY A 166 -0.08 -1.33 -1.51
CA GLY A 166 1.19 -2.05 -1.68
C GLY A 166 2.15 -1.29 -2.59
N ASP A 167 1.65 -0.81 -3.73
CA ASP A 167 2.39 -0.01 -4.69
C ASP A 167 2.90 1.32 -4.10
N ALA A 168 2.08 1.99 -3.29
CA ALA A 168 2.46 3.21 -2.60
C ALA A 168 3.60 2.97 -1.58
N ALA A 169 3.54 1.84 -0.88
CA ALA A 169 4.60 1.43 0.04
C ALA A 169 5.89 1.06 -0.72
N MET A 170 5.80 0.36 -1.86
CA MET A 170 6.95 0.07 -2.73
C MET A 170 7.62 1.34 -3.27
N ARG A 171 6.83 2.32 -3.73
CA ARG A 171 7.37 3.63 -4.14
C ARG A 171 8.10 4.35 -3.00
N THR A 172 7.59 4.22 -1.77
CA THR A 172 8.26 4.75 -0.58
C THR A 172 9.59 4.03 -0.34
N ALA A 173 9.62 2.70 -0.45
CA ALA A 173 10.85 1.91 -0.32
C ALA A 173 11.91 2.31 -1.37
N PHE A 174 11.52 2.49 -2.63
CA PHE A 174 12.44 2.95 -3.68
C PHE A 174 12.93 4.38 -3.48
N HIS A 175 12.09 5.26 -2.92
CA HIS A 175 12.51 6.60 -2.56
C HIS A 175 13.63 6.56 -1.51
N ILE A 176 13.49 5.74 -0.46
CA ILE A 176 14.50 5.54 0.58
C ILE A 176 15.82 5.01 -0.02
N LEU A 177 15.74 3.97 -0.85
CA LEU A 177 16.91 3.41 -1.55
C LEU A 177 17.61 4.44 -2.45
N GLY A 178 16.84 5.32 -3.09
CA GLY A 178 17.37 6.38 -3.94
C GLY A 178 18.08 7.51 -3.17
N GLN A 179 17.65 7.79 -1.94
CA GLN A 179 18.27 8.81 -1.08
C GLN A 179 19.68 8.39 -0.61
N ASP A 180 19.85 7.11 -0.24
CA ASP A 180 21.14 6.56 0.20
C ASP A 180 22.17 6.42 -0.94
N SER A 181 21.69 6.43 -2.19
CA SER A 181 22.55 6.38 -3.39
C SER A 181 23.29 7.69 -3.68
N GLY A 182 22.95 8.79 -2.98
CA GLY A 182 23.49 10.13 -3.19
C GLY A 182 24.99 10.32 -2.87
N THR A 183 25.64 9.31 -2.27
CA THR A 183 27.07 9.31 -1.93
C THR A 183 27.92 8.35 -2.78
N ALA A 184 27.39 7.76 -3.86
CA ALA A 184 28.14 6.85 -4.75
C ALA A 184 28.07 7.25 -6.25
N PRO A 185 29.14 7.02 -7.04
CA PRO A 185 29.28 7.57 -8.40
C PRO A 185 28.33 6.91 -9.42
N ARG A 186 27.45 7.75 -10.00
CA ARG A 186 26.71 7.78 -11.30
C ARG A 186 26.39 6.52 -12.13
N ASN A 187 26.86 5.31 -11.85
CA ASN A 187 26.66 4.14 -12.72
C ASN A 187 25.43 3.27 -12.39
N LEU A 188 24.65 3.59 -11.36
CA LEU A 188 23.47 2.80 -10.94
C LEU A 188 22.11 3.37 -11.41
N ARG A 189 22.11 4.31 -12.36
CA ARG A 189 20.89 5.00 -12.82
C ARG A 189 20.02 4.21 -13.81
N MET A 190 20.28 2.92 -14.04
CA MET A 190 19.64 2.15 -15.12
C MET A 190 18.49 1.22 -14.67
N LEU A 191 18.09 1.25 -13.39
CA LEU A 191 17.11 0.32 -12.81
C LEU A 191 15.71 0.93 -12.56
N ILE A 192 15.38 2.05 -13.19
CA ILE A 192 14.04 2.64 -13.13
C ILE A 192 13.48 2.72 -14.55
N VAL A 193 12.74 1.69 -14.97
CA VAL A 193 11.78 1.72 -16.08
C VAL A 193 10.46 1.16 -15.57
#